data_AF-A0A1Q7V031-F1
#
_entry.id   AF-A0A1Q7V031-F1
#
_cell.length_a   1.000
_cell.length_b   1.000
_cell.length_c   1.000
_cell.angle_alpha   90.00
_cell.angle_beta   90.00
_cell.angle_gamma   90.00
#
_symmetry.space_group_name_H-M   'P 1'
#
loop_
_entity.id
_entity.type
_entity.pdbx_description
1 polymer ?
#
loop_
_entity_poly.entity_id
_entity_poly.type
_entity_poly.pdbx_seq_one_letter_code
_entity_poly.pdbx_strand_id
1 'polypeptide(L)'
;MHVAAMKASKKTALPKSLAKPRKNTKSEDDVRVKFDDNSAPSSTTAGESGRYVYGILQCRDRIDFGKVGIGGAGEMVSTVNYQDIAAVVSNTSVYIFDPTRENALAHEHVIETVMKNYTIIPMSFGTVFRTDNDIREVLKSIYSSLKDVLHQMSGKLEFGLKVNWDRDRIIEDIKQEDEEIRKFHQEIIRKHLQSTYLARMQLGRMIDKALAERSIGYVREIYEALRGVCVASRDNQPIGDKMIMNAAFLVERDREPEFDDAVNSIAKKYGQRLKFKYTGPWPPYNFVNIRLKLERVGVG
;
A
#
# COMPACT_ATOMS: atom_id res chain seq x y z
N MET A 1 1.33 -27.68 -71.15
CA MET A 1 2.33 -26.60 -71.03
C MET A 1 2.30 -26.07 -69.60
N HIS A 2 3.46 -26.09 -68.92
CA HIS A 2 3.90 -25.30 -67.74
C HIS A 2 3.09 -25.40 -66.42
N VAL A 3 3.58 -25.93 -65.26
CA VAL A 3 4.79 -25.71 -64.41
C VAL A 3 4.64 -24.57 -63.37
N ALA A 4 4.73 -24.93 -62.08
CA ALA A 4 5.24 -24.19 -60.88
C ALA A 4 4.54 -22.87 -60.41
N ALA A 5 4.60 -22.36 -59.16
CA ALA A 5 5.00 -22.82 -57.82
C ALA A 5 4.63 -21.74 -56.76
N MET A 6 4.48 -22.19 -55.49
CA MET A 6 4.83 -21.60 -54.17
C MET A 6 4.60 -20.13 -53.72
N LYS A 7 4.05 -20.05 -52.48
CA LYS A 7 4.33 -19.16 -51.31
C LYS A 7 3.87 -17.69 -51.32
N ALA A 8 3.08 -17.27 -50.32
CA ALA A 8 3.57 -16.75 -49.02
C ALA A 8 2.44 -16.23 -48.11
N SER A 9 2.69 -16.35 -46.80
CA SER A 9 1.89 -15.97 -45.64
C SER A 9 1.67 -14.45 -45.52
N LYS A 10 0.45 -14.03 -45.13
CA LYS A 10 0.23 -12.73 -44.47
C LYS A 10 -0.61 -12.94 -43.20
N LYS A 11 0.07 -12.79 -42.06
CA LYS A 11 -0.48 -12.63 -40.72
C LYS A 11 -1.44 -11.43 -40.68
N THR A 12 -2.69 -11.66 -40.30
CA THR A 12 -3.60 -10.59 -39.87
C THR A 12 -3.29 -10.26 -38.42
N ALA A 13 -2.88 -9.00 -38.19
CA ALA A 13 -2.46 -8.50 -36.89
C ALA A 13 -3.66 -8.30 -35.94
N LEU A 14 -3.47 -8.66 -34.67
CA LEU A 14 -4.38 -8.34 -33.57
C LEU A 14 -4.47 -6.82 -33.34
N PRO A 15 -5.63 -6.29 -32.91
CA PRO A 15 -5.78 -4.87 -32.62
C PRO A 15 -5.00 -4.45 -31.38
N LYS A 16 -4.38 -3.26 -31.48
CA LYS A 16 -3.53 -2.63 -30.46
C LYS A 16 -4.36 -2.15 -29.25
N SER A 17 -3.83 -2.43 -28.06
CA SER A 17 -3.76 -1.51 -26.91
C SER A 17 -5.10 -1.00 -26.32
N LEU A 18 -5.63 -1.74 -25.33
CA LEU A 18 -6.43 -1.13 -24.27
C LEU A 18 -5.51 -0.29 -23.38
N ALA A 19 -5.82 1.00 -23.28
CA ALA A 19 -5.02 2.01 -22.59
C ALA A 19 -4.79 1.67 -21.12
N LYS A 20 -3.51 1.63 -20.72
CA LYS A 20 -3.08 1.62 -19.32
C LYS A 20 -3.53 2.93 -18.65
N PRO A 21 -4.03 2.92 -17.41
CA PRO A 21 -4.20 4.15 -16.65
C PRO A 21 -2.83 4.83 -16.50
N ARG A 22 -2.79 6.13 -16.76
CA ARG A 22 -1.58 6.95 -16.81
C ARG A 22 -0.74 6.78 -15.54
N LYS A 23 0.49 6.28 -15.70
CA LYS A 23 1.55 6.48 -14.70
C LYS A 23 1.76 7.99 -14.59
N ASN A 24 1.50 8.55 -13.41
CA ASN A 24 1.85 9.94 -13.17
C ASN A 24 3.37 10.06 -13.23
N THR A 25 3.81 10.90 -14.15
CA THR A 25 5.19 11.24 -14.44
C THR A 25 5.85 11.91 -13.24
N LYS A 26 7.15 11.63 -13.06
CA LYS A 26 8.05 12.30 -12.13
C LYS A 26 7.82 13.81 -12.14
N SER A 27 7.46 14.40 -11.00
CA SER A 27 7.69 15.82 -10.75
C SER A 27 9.08 15.95 -10.14
N GLU A 28 10.03 16.33 -10.98
CA GLU A 28 11.35 16.80 -10.58
C GLU A 28 11.20 18.18 -9.94
N ASP A 29 11.22 18.23 -8.61
CA ASP A 29 11.56 19.43 -7.83
C ASP A 29 12.33 18.96 -6.58
N ASP A 30 13.53 18.42 -6.82
CA ASP A 30 14.50 18.10 -5.77
C ASP A 30 15.10 19.42 -5.25
N VAL A 31 14.51 20.00 -4.21
CA VAL A 31 15.10 21.14 -3.49
C VAL A 31 16.29 20.60 -2.67
N ARG A 32 17.50 21.03 -3.03
CA ARG A 32 18.78 20.59 -2.44
C ARG A 32 19.25 21.57 -1.37
N VAL A 33 19.53 21.09 -0.16
CA VAL A 33 20.25 21.81 0.89
C VAL A 33 21.29 20.84 1.47
N LYS A 34 22.52 21.29 1.76
CA LYS A 34 23.73 20.44 1.96
C LYS A 34 24.30 20.55 3.38
N PHE A 35 24.78 19.46 4.01
CA PHE A 35 25.84 19.45 5.06
C PHE A 35 26.62 18.11 5.17
N ASP A 36 27.84 18.14 5.75
CA ASP A 36 28.91 17.10 5.72
C ASP A 36 28.93 16.08 6.89
N ASP A 37 29.53 14.91 6.65
CA ASP A 37 29.46 13.67 7.43
C ASP A 37 30.84 13.25 8.01
N ASN A 38 31.16 13.62 9.27
CA ASN A 38 32.18 12.92 10.06
C ASN A 38 32.24 13.33 11.55
N SER A 39 31.75 12.47 12.46
CA SER A 39 32.37 12.19 13.78
C SER A 39 31.64 11.06 14.53
N ALA A 40 32.41 10.20 15.18
CA ALA A 40 31.99 9.05 16.00
C ALA A 40 31.05 9.44 17.19
N PRO A 41 30.41 8.49 17.91
CA PRO A 41 29.31 8.79 18.83
C PRO A 41 29.82 9.58 20.03
N SER A 42 29.59 10.89 20.05
CA SER A 42 29.74 11.70 21.24
C SER A 42 28.61 11.35 22.20
N SER A 43 28.97 10.79 23.35
CA SER A 43 28.11 10.50 24.50
C SER A 43 27.05 11.57 24.74
N THR A 44 25.77 11.21 24.59
CA THR A 44 24.63 12.08 24.87
C THR A 44 24.35 12.12 26.37
N THR A 45 24.21 13.33 26.91
CA THR A 45 23.84 13.60 28.30
C THR A 45 22.40 13.16 28.59
N ALA A 46 22.21 12.44 29.71
CA ALA A 46 20.89 12.11 30.23
C ALA A 46 20.10 13.40 30.51
N GLY A 47 19.02 13.65 29.76
CA GLY A 47 18.11 14.78 30.01
C GLY A 47 17.55 15.51 28.79
N GLU A 48 18.08 15.30 27.58
CA GLU A 48 17.48 15.92 26.39
C GLU A 48 16.16 15.22 26.01
N SER A 49 15.07 15.99 25.98
CA SER A 49 13.73 15.54 25.55
C SER A 49 13.54 15.82 24.06
N GLY A 50 13.13 14.82 23.29
CA GLY A 50 12.76 14.96 21.88
C GLY A 50 11.26 15.14 21.70
N ARG A 51 10.86 15.24 20.43
CA ARG A 51 9.46 15.27 19.97
C ARG A 51 9.22 14.11 19.03
N TYR A 52 8.42 13.15 19.48
CA TYR A 52 7.93 12.07 18.63
C TYR A 52 6.78 12.62 17.79
N VAL A 53 6.85 12.46 16.46
CA VAL A 53 5.85 12.99 15.52
C VAL A 53 5.02 11.85 14.95
N TYR A 54 3.70 11.93 15.13
CA TYR A 54 2.74 10.92 14.67
C TYR A 54 2.22 11.21 13.27
N GLY A 55 2.04 12.49 12.94
CA GLY A 55 1.46 12.89 11.66
C GLY A 55 1.27 14.40 11.58
N ILE A 56 0.74 14.84 10.45
CA ILE A 56 0.52 16.25 10.14
C ILE A 56 -0.96 16.44 9.81
N LEU A 57 -1.57 17.49 10.33
CA LEU A 57 -2.97 17.83 10.10
C LEU A 57 -3.13 19.32 9.77
N GLN A 58 -4.30 19.69 9.26
CA GLN A 58 -4.67 21.09 9.06
C GLN A 58 -5.28 21.65 10.34
N CYS A 59 -4.57 22.57 11.01
CA CYS A 59 -5.08 23.30 12.17
C CYS A 59 -4.26 24.57 12.44
N ARG A 60 -4.95 25.66 12.80
CA ARG A 60 -4.35 26.93 13.21
C ARG A 60 -4.06 26.98 14.71
N ASP A 61 -5.02 26.52 15.49
CA ASP A 61 -4.95 26.60 16.95
C ASP A 61 -4.19 25.41 17.52
N ARG A 62 -3.65 25.59 18.73
CA ARG A 62 -3.05 24.48 19.46
C ARG A 62 -4.15 23.53 19.92
N ILE A 63 -3.99 22.24 19.65
CA ILE A 63 -4.89 21.18 20.11
C ILE A 63 -4.13 20.23 21.03
N ASP A 64 -4.77 19.83 22.11
CA ASP A 64 -4.32 18.75 22.98
C ASP A 64 -5.23 17.52 22.81
N PHE A 65 -4.62 16.35 22.59
CA PHE A 65 -5.31 15.07 22.40
C PHE A 65 -5.28 14.18 23.65
N GLY A 66 -4.79 14.72 24.77
CA GLY A 66 -4.71 14.01 26.05
C GLY A 66 -3.50 13.08 26.17
N LYS A 67 -3.52 12.23 27.20
CA LYS A 67 -2.44 11.29 27.53
C LYS A 67 -2.60 9.98 26.77
N VAL A 68 -2.39 10.04 25.47
CA VAL A 68 -2.53 8.89 24.56
C VAL A 68 -1.24 8.53 23.82
N GLY A 69 -0.15 9.26 24.09
CA GLY A 69 1.13 9.11 23.41
C GLY A 69 1.90 7.85 23.81
N ILE A 70 2.89 7.51 22.99
CA ILE A 70 3.79 6.37 23.19
C ILE A 70 4.61 6.58 24.47
N GLY A 71 4.71 5.53 25.29
CA GLY A 71 5.39 5.52 26.58
C GLY A 71 4.48 4.94 27.66
N GLY A 72 5.06 4.23 28.64
CA GLY A 72 4.29 3.40 29.60
C GLY A 72 3.22 4.12 30.42
N ALA A 73 3.27 5.46 30.53
CA ALA A 73 2.27 6.25 31.27
C ALA A 73 1.31 7.05 30.36
N GLY A 74 1.43 6.96 29.04
CA GLY A 74 0.68 7.79 28.09
C GLY A 74 1.18 9.23 28.10
N GLU A 75 2.07 9.57 27.17
CA GLU A 75 2.58 10.95 27.06
C GLU A 75 1.49 11.90 26.55
N MET A 76 1.56 13.17 26.97
CA MET A 76 0.62 14.18 26.48
C MET A 76 0.87 14.42 24.99
N VAL A 77 -0.17 14.21 24.18
CA VAL A 77 -0.14 14.48 22.74
C VAL A 77 -0.73 15.86 22.49
N SER A 78 0.00 16.70 21.76
CA SER A 78 -0.41 18.06 21.41
C SER A 78 0.12 18.43 20.02
N THR A 79 -0.18 19.64 19.56
CA THR A 79 0.28 20.12 18.25
C THR A 79 1.43 21.12 18.32
N VAL A 80 2.35 21.01 17.35
CA VAL A 80 3.31 22.07 17.00
C VAL A 80 2.86 22.69 15.68
N ASN A 81 2.35 23.91 15.76
CA ASN A 81 1.71 24.60 14.64
C ASN A 81 2.71 25.43 13.82
N TYR A 82 2.44 25.51 12.50
CA TYR A 82 3.01 26.46 11.57
C TYR A 82 1.90 26.94 10.63
N GLN A 83 1.51 28.22 10.76
CA GLN A 83 0.34 28.78 10.05
C GLN A 83 -0.94 27.97 10.32
N ASP A 84 -1.53 27.35 9.29
CA ASP A 84 -2.75 26.54 9.35
C ASP A 84 -2.49 25.04 9.22
N ILE A 85 -1.24 24.59 9.40
CA ILE A 85 -0.90 23.17 9.53
C ILE A 85 -0.19 22.92 10.86
N ALA A 86 -0.26 21.68 11.35
CA ALA A 86 0.40 21.32 12.59
C ALA A 86 0.88 19.87 12.59
N ALA A 87 2.03 19.64 13.23
CA ALA A 87 2.50 18.30 13.55
C ALA A 87 1.87 17.84 14.87
N VAL A 88 1.34 16.62 14.90
CA VAL A 88 0.87 15.95 16.12
C VAL A 88 2.07 15.31 16.79
N VAL A 89 2.34 15.67 18.04
CA VAL A 89 3.56 15.28 18.74
C VAL A 89 3.32 14.88 20.19
N SER A 90 4.24 14.08 20.74
CA SER A 90 4.40 13.91 22.18
C SER A 90 5.86 14.08 22.57
N ASN A 91 6.10 14.38 23.83
CA ASN A 91 7.45 14.36 24.38
C ASN A 91 7.96 12.92 24.42
N THR A 92 9.25 12.75 24.25
CA THR A 92 9.95 11.49 24.45
C THR A 92 11.33 11.75 24.99
N SER A 93 11.92 10.83 25.73
CA SER A 93 13.38 10.80 25.87
C SER A 93 13.98 10.58 24.47
N VAL A 94 15.14 11.18 24.16
CA VAL A 94 15.80 11.10 22.83
C VAL A 94 16.34 9.68 22.53
N TYR A 95 15.74 8.63 23.07
CA TYR A 95 16.00 7.26 22.69
C TYR A 95 15.14 6.88 21.49
N ILE A 96 15.75 6.14 20.56
CA ILE A 96 15.05 5.48 19.47
C ILE A 96 14.11 4.46 20.12
N PHE A 97 12.80 4.62 19.94
CA PHE A 97 11.87 3.58 20.36
C PHE A 97 12.13 2.33 19.53
N ASP A 98 12.41 1.22 20.20
CA ASP A 98 12.42 -0.07 19.52
C ASP A 98 11.04 -0.30 18.87
N PRO A 99 10.99 -0.80 17.62
CA PRO A 99 9.75 -1.07 16.91
C PRO A 99 9.10 -2.36 17.45
N THR A 100 8.83 -2.37 18.76
CA THR A 100 8.07 -3.42 19.42
C THR A 100 6.61 -3.32 18.98
N ARG A 101 5.90 -4.45 19.03
CA ARG A 101 4.47 -4.49 18.73
C ARG A 101 3.67 -3.51 19.58
N GLU A 102 4.05 -3.36 20.85
CA GLU A 102 3.39 -2.45 21.79
C GLU A 102 3.56 -0.99 21.36
N ASN A 103 4.77 -0.55 21.05
CA ASN A 103 5.03 0.82 20.62
C ASN A 103 4.34 1.13 19.28
N ALA A 104 4.35 0.17 18.33
CA ALA A 104 3.66 0.32 17.06
C ALA A 104 2.14 0.47 17.25
N LEU A 105 1.52 -0.32 18.14
CA LEU A 105 0.09 -0.18 18.45
C LEU A 105 -0.22 1.14 19.14
N ALA A 106 0.63 1.63 20.04
CA ALA A 106 0.47 2.93 20.68
C ALA A 106 0.57 4.09 19.66
N HIS A 107 1.48 3.99 18.68
CA HIS A 107 1.57 4.93 17.57
C HIS A 107 0.27 4.99 16.76
N GLU A 108 -0.24 3.83 16.33
CA GLU A 108 -1.49 3.75 15.59
C GLU A 108 -2.67 4.29 16.40
N HIS A 109 -2.72 4.01 17.71
CA HIS A 109 -3.80 4.49 18.57
C HIS A 109 -3.91 6.03 18.61
N VAL A 110 -2.78 6.74 18.62
CA VAL A 110 -2.77 8.21 18.53
C VAL A 110 -3.34 8.66 17.19
N ILE A 111 -2.89 8.04 16.10
CA ILE A 111 -3.34 8.39 14.75
C ILE A 111 -4.84 8.15 14.59
N GLU A 112 -5.35 7.01 15.05
CA GLU A 112 -6.79 6.70 15.08
C GLU A 112 -7.57 7.73 15.90
N THR A 113 -7.03 8.17 17.05
CA THR A 113 -7.66 9.17 17.90
C THR A 113 -7.79 10.52 17.20
N VAL A 114 -6.74 10.95 16.51
CA VAL A 114 -6.76 12.18 15.70
C VAL A 114 -7.73 12.05 14.52
N MET A 115 -7.71 10.90 13.84
CA MET A 115 -8.49 10.62 12.63
C MET A 115 -10.01 10.66 12.84
N LYS A 116 -10.48 10.54 14.08
CA LYS A 116 -11.90 10.71 14.45
C LYS A 116 -12.45 12.09 14.04
N ASN A 117 -11.63 13.13 14.18
CA ASN A 117 -12.06 14.51 13.99
C ASN A 117 -11.26 15.25 12.90
N TYR A 118 -10.09 14.76 12.52
CA TYR A 118 -9.18 15.44 11.59
C TYR A 118 -8.70 14.52 10.48
N THR A 119 -8.40 15.09 9.32
CA THR A 119 -7.56 14.42 8.32
C THR A 119 -6.11 14.52 8.77
N ILE A 120 -5.46 13.37 8.88
CA ILE A 120 -4.05 13.26 9.26
C ILE A 120 -3.26 12.61 8.13
N ILE A 121 -2.14 13.24 7.76
CA ILE A 121 -1.08 12.61 7.00
C ILE A 121 -0.20 11.86 8.00
N PRO A 122 -0.21 10.52 8.00
CA PRO A 122 0.55 9.77 9.00
C PRO A 122 2.05 9.82 8.67
N MET A 123 2.87 9.97 9.71
CA MET A 123 4.33 9.85 9.60
C MET A 123 4.77 8.42 9.85
N SER A 124 5.96 8.04 9.36
CA SER A 124 6.51 6.72 9.67
C SER A 124 6.80 6.59 11.16
N PHE A 125 6.57 5.38 11.70
CA PHE A 125 6.93 5.04 13.06
C PHE A 125 8.39 5.40 13.36
N GLY A 126 8.63 6.01 14.53
CA GLY A 126 9.97 6.38 14.98
C GLY A 126 10.47 7.74 14.47
N THR A 127 9.59 8.56 13.87
CA THR A 127 9.94 9.92 13.48
C THR A 127 10.11 10.80 14.72
N VAL A 128 11.34 11.21 15.04
CA VAL A 128 11.68 12.03 16.22
C VAL A 128 12.48 13.27 15.81
N PHE A 129 12.11 14.41 16.37
CA PHE A 129 12.81 15.69 16.26
C PHE A 129 13.41 16.10 17.61
N ARG A 130 14.45 16.94 17.61
CA ARG A 130 15.04 17.44 18.87
C ARG A 130 14.15 18.48 19.52
N THR A 131 13.63 19.42 18.73
CA THR A 131 12.86 20.56 19.24
C THR A 131 11.61 20.87 18.42
N ASP A 132 10.68 21.63 19.01
CA ASP A 132 9.53 22.19 18.28
C ASP A 132 9.98 23.11 17.14
N ASN A 133 11.14 23.77 17.26
CA ASN A 133 11.64 24.65 16.23
C ASN A 133 12.07 23.89 14.98
N ASP A 134 12.73 22.73 15.15
CA ASP A 134 13.11 21.86 14.03
C ASP A 134 11.87 21.39 13.27
N ILE A 135 10.80 21.05 13.99
CA ILE A 135 9.50 20.69 13.40
C ILE A 135 8.94 21.87 12.59
N ARG A 136 8.93 23.09 13.16
CA ARG A 136 8.43 24.28 12.45
C ARG A 136 9.21 24.58 11.18
N GLU A 137 10.54 24.45 11.18
CA GLU A 137 11.34 24.66 9.97
C GLU A 137 11.03 23.61 8.90
N VAL A 138 10.81 22.34 9.27
CA VAL A 138 10.35 21.32 8.31
C VAL A 138 8.96 21.67 7.78
N LEU A 139 7.98 21.95 8.65
CA LEU A 139 6.63 22.31 8.23
C LEU A 139 6.64 23.51 7.27
N LYS A 140 7.48 24.52 7.54
CA LYS A 140 7.69 25.69 6.69
C LYS A 140 8.30 25.33 5.33
N SER A 141 9.30 24.46 5.30
CA SER A 141 10.02 24.10 4.08
C SER A 141 9.15 23.37 3.04
N ILE A 142 8.15 22.61 3.49
CA ILE A 142 7.26 21.82 2.64
C ILE A 142 5.77 22.19 2.81
N TYR A 143 5.52 23.42 3.26
CA TYR A 143 4.17 23.89 3.63
C TYR A 143 3.15 23.74 2.49
N SER A 144 3.49 24.19 1.28
CA SER A 144 2.61 24.09 0.11
C SER A 144 2.26 22.65 -0.22
N SER A 145 3.26 21.78 -0.29
CA SER A 145 3.09 20.35 -0.57
C SER A 145 2.23 19.64 0.47
N LEU A 146 2.44 19.94 1.76
CA LEU A 146 1.61 19.38 2.84
C LEU A 146 0.16 19.81 2.73
N LYS A 147 -0.07 21.09 2.44
CA LYS A 147 -1.41 21.66 2.31
C LYS A 147 -2.18 21.06 1.14
N ASP A 148 -1.52 20.88 -0.01
CA ASP A 148 -2.12 20.24 -1.17
C ASP A 148 -2.50 18.78 -0.88
N VAL A 149 -1.63 18.03 -0.21
CA VAL A 149 -1.91 16.64 0.19
C VAL A 149 -3.06 16.58 1.20
N LEU A 150 -3.05 17.43 2.23
CA LEU A 150 -4.14 17.51 3.23
C LEU A 150 -5.48 17.80 2.55
N HIS A 151 -5.51 18.75 1.60
CA HIS A 151 -6.70 19.05 0.83
C HIS A 151 -7.17 17.85 0.00
N GLN A 152 -6.26 17.17 -0.70
CA GLN A 152 -6.59 15.97 -1.47
C GLN A 152 -7.12 14.83 -0.59
N MET A 153 -6.59 14.65 0.61
CA MET A 153 -6.99 13.60 1.56
C MET A 153 -8.19 13.98 2.43
N SER A 154 -8.62 15.23 2.40
CA SER A 154 -9.76 15.72 3.18
C SER A 154 -11.03 14.90 2.88
N GLY A 155 -11.72 14.50 3.95
CA GLY A 155 -12.95 13.71 3.88
C GLY A 155 -12.78 12.30 3.32
N LYS A 156 -11.56 11.76 3.26
CA LYS A 156 -11.29 10.42 2.71
C LYS A 156 -10.65 9.50 3.73
N LEU A 157 -10.92 8.21 3.56
CA LEU A 157 -10.44 7.10 4.37
C LEU A 157 -9.76 6.07 3.48
N GLU A 158 -8.75 5.40 4.01
CA GLU A 158 -8.11 4.28 3.34
C GLU A 158 -8.66 2.95 3.85
N PHE A 159 -8.91 2.03 2.92
CA PHE A 159 -9.25 0.66 3.22
C PHE A 159 -8.31 -0.31 2.51
N GLY A 160 -7.82 -1.30 3.25
CA GLY A 160 -7.00 -2.39 2.72
C GLY A 160 -7.85 -3.59 2.34
N LEU A 161 -7.63 -4.15 1.15
CA LEU A 161 -8.25 -5.39 0.70
C LEU A 161 -7.20 -6.41 0.26
N LYS A 162 -7.19 -7.55 0.94
CA LYS A 162 -6.38 -8.71 0.57
C LYS A 162 -7.29 -9.85 0.15
N VAL A 163 -6.99 -10.49 -0.97
CA VAL A 163 -7.77 -11.63 -1.47
C VAL A 163 -6.85 -12.81 -1.68
N ASN A 164 -7.17 -13.90 -0.98
CA ASN A 164 -6.50 -15.18 -1.13
C ASN A 164 -7.43 -16.15 -1.84
N TRP A 165 -6.89 -17.01 -2.70
CA TRP A 165 -7.63 -18.15 -3.23
C TRP A 165 -7.25 -19.46 -2.53
N ASP A 166 -8.11 -20.46 -2.66
CA ASP A 166 -7.72 -21.85 -2.41
C ASP A 166 -7.04 -22.41 -3.67
N ARG A 167 -5.71 -22.28 -3.73
CA ARG A 167 -4.93 -22.62 -4.93
C ARG A 167 -5.15 -24.06 -5.39
N ASP A 168 -5.24 -25.01 -4.47
CA ASP A 168 -5.40 -26.44 -4.82
C ASP A 168 -6.78 -26.69 -5.43
N ARG A 169 -7.81 -26.07 -4.87
CA ARG A 169 -9.17 -26.12 -5.44
C ARG A 169 -9.23 -25.47 -6.82
N ILE A 170 -8.56 -24.33 -7.03
CA ILE A 170 -8.50 -23.69 -8.34
C ILE A 170 -7.74 -24.55 -9.37
N ILE A 171 -6.68 -25.26 -8.96
CA ILE A 171 -5.97 -26.20 -9.85
C ILE A 171 -6.91 -27.34 -10.27
N GLU A 172 -7.71 -27.86 -9.36
CA GLU A 172 -8.69 -28.90 -9.69
C GLU A 172 -9.78 -28.39 -10.64
N ASP A 173 -10.32 -27.19 -10.39
CA ASP A 173 -11.27 -26.53 -11.29
C ASP A 173 -10.65 -26.36 -12.70
N ILE A 174 -9.38 -25.92 -12.79
CA ILE A 174 -8.66 -25.78 -14.08
C ILE A 174 -8.51 -27.12 -14.79
N LYS A 175 -8.13 -28.20 -14.08
CA LYS A 175 -7.98 -29.54 -14.68
C LYS A 175 -9.29 -30.08 -15.25
N GLN A 176 -10.43 -29.64 -14.72
CA GLN A 176 -11.76 -30.06 -15.17
C GLN A 176 -12.31 -29.19 -16.30
N GLU A 177 -12.12 -27.88 -16.21
CA GLU A 177 -12.68 -26.87 -17.13
C GLU A 177 -11.81 -26.67 -18.39
N ASP A 178 -10.48 -26.75 -18.30
CA ASP A 178 -9.58 -26.55 -19.43
C ASP A 178 -9.36 -27.86 -20.21
N GLU A 179 -9.91 -27.90 -21.42
CA GLU A 179 -9.90 -29.12 -22.24
C GLU A 179 -8.49 -29.55 -22.64
N GLU A 180 -7.58 -28.59 -22.91
CA GLU A 180 -6.21 -28.87 -23.33
C GLU A 180 -5.41 -29.48 -22.16
N ILE A 181 -5.48 -28.85 -20.98
CA ILE A 181 -4.85 -29.35 -19.75
C ILE A 181 -5.41 -30.71 -19.38
N ARG A 182 -6.73 -30.89 -19.46
CA ARG A 182 -7.39 -32.17 -19.15
C ARG A 182 -6.94 -33.30 -20.06
N LYS A 183 -6.91 -33.07 -21.38
CA LYS A 183 -6.44 -34.06 -22.36
C LYS A 183 -4.98 -34.41 -22.14
N PHE A 184 -4.13 -33.40 -21.96
CA PHE A 184 -2.70 -33.60 -21.74
C PHE A 184 -2.41 -34.36 -20.44
N HIS A 185 -3.14 -34.06 -19.36
CA HIS A 185 -3.07 -34.80 -18.10
C HIS A 185 -3.48 -36.28 -18.27
N GLN A 186 -4.57 -36.55 -19.00
CA GLN A 186 -5.01 -37.93 -19.28
C GLN A 186 -4.00 -38.71 -20.13
N GLU A 187 -3.37 -38.07 -21.12
CA GLU A 187 -2.33 -38.70 -21.93
C GLU A 187 -1.12 -39.11 -21.09
N ILE A 188 -0.70 -38.25 -20.16
CA ILE A 188 0.39 -38.54 -19.22
C ILE A 188 0.06 -39.75 -18.34
N ILE A 189 -1.17 -39.82 -17.81
CA ILE A 189 -1.62 -40.95 -16.98
C ILE A 189 -1.67 -42.26 -17.78
N ARG A 190 -2.20 -42.23 -19.01
CA ARG A 190 -2.28 -43.42 -19.88
C ARG A 190 -0.90 -43.95 -20.26
N LYS A 191 0.09 -43.08 -20.47
CA LYS A 191 1.47 -43.45 -20.85
C LYS A 191 2.35 -43.79 -19.63
N HIS A 192 1.76 -44.31 -18.55
CA HIS A 192 2.26 -44.44 -17.17
C HIS A 192 3.74 -44.86 -16.95
N LEU A 193 4.42 -45.50 -17.92
CA LEU A 193 5.84 -45.89 -17.85
C LEU A 193 6.82 -45.07 -18.74
N GLN A 194 6.32 -44.18 -19.60
CA GLN A 194 7.12 -43.39 -20.56
C GLN A 194 6.91 -41.88 -20.42
N SER A 195 6.14 -41.41 -19.42
CA SER A 195 5.98 -39.96 -19.20
C SER A 195 7.33 -39.36 -18.84
N THR A 196 7.95 -38.64 -19.77
CA THR A 196 9.23 -37.98 -19.53
C THR A 196 9.07 -36.90 -18.46
N TYR A 197 10.11 -36.66 -17.66
CA TYR A 197 10.19 -35.49 -16.76
C TYR A 197 9.77 -34.20 -17.47
N LEU A 198 10.10 -34.08 -18.77
CA LEU A 198 9.71 -32.98 -19.64
C LEU A 198 8.19 -32.83 -19.80
N ALA A 199 7.43 -33.92 -19.94
CA ALA A 199 5.98 -33.87 -20.06
C ALA A 199 5.31 -33.37 -18.77
N ARG A 200 5.79 -33.83 -17.60
CA ARG A 200 5.29 -33.34 -16.29
C ARG A 200 5.61 -31.86 -16.08
N MET A 201 6.82 -31.44 -16.46
CA MET A 201 7.23 -30.03 -16.43
C MET A 201 6.34 -29.16 -17.36
N GLN A 202 6.01 -29.67 -18.55
CA GLN A 202 5.12 -28.96 -19.48
C GLN A 202 3.70 -28.81 -18.92
N LEU A 203 3.13 -29.86 -18.33
CA LEU A 203 1.83 -29.79 -17.67
C LEU A 203 1.85 -28.75 -16.54
N GLY A 204 2.90 -28.75 -15.71
CA GLY A 204 3.09 -27.75 -14.67
C GLY A 204 3.04 -26.31 -15.21
N ARG A 205 3.78 -26.03 -16.30
CA ARG A 205 3.74 -24.71 -16.95
C ARG A 205 2.36 -24.31 -17.49
N MET A 206 1.62 -25.27 -18.04
CA MET A 206 0.25 -25.01 -18.51
C MET A 206 -0.67 -24.62 -17.36
N ILE A 207 -0.58 -25.35 -16.24
CA ILE A 207 -1.33 -25.05 -15.01
C ILE A 207 -0.93 -23.68 -14.46
N ASP A 208 0.36 -23.37 -14.36
CA ASP A 208 0.84 -22.08 -13.85
C ASP A 208 0.36 -20.90 -14.72
N LYS A 209 0.35 -21.08 -16.05
CA LYS A 209 -0.21 -20.09 -16.98
C LYS A 209 -1.70 -19.89 -16.75
N ALA A 210 -2.48 -20.98 -16.68
CA ALA A 210 -3.92 -20.92 -16.45
C ALA A 210 -4.26 -20.30 -15.09
N LEU A 211 -3.46 -20.58 -14.04
CA LEU A 211 -3.57 -19.94 -12.74
C LEU A 211 -3.36 -18.42 -12.85
N ALA A 212 -2.28 -17.99 -13.51
CA ALA A 212 -2.01 -16.56 -13.69
C ALA A 212 -3.16 -15.84 -14.42
N GLU A 213 -3.68 -16.43 -15.49
CA GLU A 213 -4.82 -15.89 -16.25
C GLU A 213 -6.10 -15.82 -15.39
N ARG A 214 -6.39 -16.87 -14.61
CA ARG A 214 -7.54 -16.90 -13.70
C ARG A 214 -7.42 -15.84 -12.59
N SER A 215 -6.24 -15.68 -12.00
CA SER A 215 -5.96 -14.66 -11.00
C SER A 215 -6.21 -13.26 -11.54
N ILE A 216 -5.69 -12.96 -12.74
CA ILE A 216 -5.93 -11.67 -13.43
C ILE A 216 -7.44 -11.44 -13.64
N GLY A 217 -8.18 -12.48 -14.04
CA GLY A 217 -9.64 -12.42 -14.19
C GLY A 217 -10.36 -12.02 -12.89
N TYR A 218 -10.09 -12.73 -11.80
CA TYR A 218 -10.67 -12.42 -10.48
C TYR A 218 -10.33 -11.00 -10.01
N VAL A 219 -9.06 -10.62 -10.08
CA VAL A 219 -8.59 -9.30 -9.65
C VAL A 219 -9.28 -8.20 -10.47
N ARG A 220 -9.38 -8.39 -11.79
CA ARG A 220 -10.05 -7.45 -12.68
C ARG A 220 -11.52 -7.25 -12.30
N GLU A 221 -12.26 -8.34 -12.09
CA GLU A 221 -13.67 -8.26 -11.70
C GLU A 221 -13.86 -7.55 -10.34
N ILE A 222 -12.97 -7.79 -9.38
CA ILE A 222 -12.99 -7.09 -8.08
C ILE A 222 -12.76 -5.58 -8.27
N TYR A 223 -11.76 -5.18 -9.06
CA TYR A 223 -11.54 -3.75 -9.35
C TYR A 223 -12.69 -3.12 -10.10
N GLU A 224 -13.29 -3.81 -11.06
CA GLU A 224 -14.44 -3.30 -11.81
C GLU A 224 -15.65 -3.07 -10.87
N ALA A 225 -15.89 -3.96 -9.92
CA ALA A 225 -16.95 -3.82 -8.93
C ALA A 225 -16.71 -2.64 -7.96
N LEU A 226 -15.46 -2.39 -7.56
CA LEU A 226 -15.13 -1.37 -6.57
C LEU A 226 -14.85 0.01 -7.17
N ARG A 227 -14.60 0.11 -8.48
CA ARG A 227 -14.23 1.37 -9.15
C ARG A 227 -15.22 2.51 -8.92
N GLY A 228 -16.52 2.20 -8.88
CA GLY A 228 -17.57 3.21 -8.71
C GLY A 228 -17.69 3.77 -7.29
N VAL A 229 -17.13 3.07 -6.30
CA VAL A 229 -17.27 3.37 -4.87
C VAL A 229 -15.94 3.78 -4.20
N CYS A 230 -14.88 3.98 -5.00
CA CYS A 230 -13.60 4.51 -4.52
C CYS A 230 -13.12 5.68 -5.38
N VAL A 231 -12.39 6.60 -4.78
CA VAL A 231 -11.74 7.74 -5.47
C VAL A 231 -10.46 7.29 -6.17
N ALA A 232 -9.70 6.41 -5.52
CA ALA A 232 -8.44 5.90 -6.04
C ALA A 232 -8.13 4.50 -5.48
N SER A 233 -7.25 3.78 -6.17
CA SER A 233 -6.70 2.51 -5.69
C SER A 233 -5.19 2.44 -5.88
N ARG A 234 -4.54 1.61 -5.06
CA ARG A 234 -3.12 1.29 -5.12
C ARG A 234 -2.93 -0.21 -5.08
N ASP A 235 -2.13 -0.71 -6.01
CA ASP A 235 -1.79 -2.12 -6.13
C ASP A 235 -0.47 -2.36 -5.39
N ASN A 236 -0.54 -3.20 -4.36
CA ASN A 236 0.63 -3.66 -3.63
C ASN A 236 1.00 -5.07 -4.09
N GLN A 237 2.28 -5.41 -3.97
CA GLN A 237 2.74 -6.73 -4.38
C GLN A 237 2.06 -7.81 -3.52
N PRO A 238 1.39 -8.81 -4.13
CA PRO A 238 0.89 -9.96 -3.39
C PRO A 238 2.05 -10.76 -2.80
N ILE A 239 1.82 -11.36 -1.63
CA ILE A 239 2.84 -12.13 -0.91
C ILE A 239 2.48 -13.61 -0.99
N GLY A 240 3.42 -14.41 -1.49
CA GLY A 240 3.23 -15.85 -1.70
C GLY A 240 2.37 -16.17 -2.93
N ASP A 241 2.04 -17.45 -3.09
CA ASP A 241 1.29 -17.99 -4.24
C ASP A 241 -0.23 -18.07 -4.01
N LYS A 242 -0.68 -17.86 -2.77
CA LYS A 242 -2.10 -17.88 -2.39
C LYS A 242 -2.78 -16.51 -2.49
N MET A 243 -2.01 -15.43 -2.38
CA MET A 243 -2.54 -14.07 -2.43
C MET A 243 -2.61 -13.62 -3.88
N ILE A 244 -3.82 -13.37 -4.37
CA ILE A 244 -4.04 -12.86 -5.73
C ILE A 244 -4.19 -11.34 -5.76
N MET A 245 -4.56 -10.73 -4.62
CA MET A 245 -4.74 -9.29 -4.50
C MET A 245 -4.24 -8.79 -3.16
N ASN A 246 -3.53 -7.66 -3.20
CA ASN A 246 -3.15 -6.85 -2.06
C ASN A 246 -3.30 -5.39 -2.50
N ALA A 247 -4.35 -4.70 -2.08
CA ALA A 247 -4.66 -3.38 -2.57
C ALA A 247 -5.09 -2.45 -1.44
N ALA A 248 -4.89 -1.16 -1.65
CA ALA A 248 -5.48 -0.10 -0.85
C ALA A 248 -6.48 0.69 -1.71
N PHE A 249 -7.56 1.12 -1.11
CA PHE A 249 -8.61 1.92 -1.74
C PHE A 249 -8.82 3.19 -0.93
N LEU A 250 -8.85 4.32 -1.60
CA LEU A 250 -9.18 5.61 -1.01
C LEU A 250 -10.67 5.88 -1.26
N VAL A 251 -11.43 6.06 -0.20
CA VAL A 251 -12.90 6.13 -0.22
C VAL A 251 -13.33 7.42 0.47
N GLU A 252 -14.36 8.08 -0.04
CA GLU A 252 -14.95 9.23 0.64
C GLU A 252 -15.66 8.76 1.92
N ARG A 253 -15.49 9.48 3.02
CA ARG A 253 -15.94 9.05 4.35
C ARG A 253 -17.45 8.79 4.41
N ASP A 254 -18.24 9.55 3.66
CA ASP A 254 -19.69 9.40 3.53
C ASP A 254 -20.10 8.20 2.65
N ARG A 255 -19.19 7.67 1.84
CA ARG A 255 -19.39 6.52 0.96
C ARG A 255 -18.83 5.21 1.52
N GLU A 256 -18.33 5.21 2.75
CA GLU A 256 -17.87 4.01 3.46
C GLU A 256 -18.91 2.86 3.40
N PRO A 257 -20.22 3.08 3.69
CA PRO A 257 -21.21 2.01 3.61
C PRO A 257 -21.37 1.42 2.21
N GLU A 258 -21.30 2.24 1.15
CA GLU A 258 -21.39 1.77 -0.24
C GLU A 258 -20.19 0.89 -0.61
N PHE A 259 -18.99 1.26 -0.13
CA PHE A 259 -17.78 0.48 -0.34
C PHE A 259 -17.86 -0.88 0.38
N ASP A 260 -18.31 -0.88 1.64
CA ASP A 260 -18.54 -2.10 2.43
C ASP A 260 -19.49 -3.06 1.74
N ASP A 261 -20.63 -2.56 1.25
CA ASP A 261 -21.64 -3.35 0.55
C ASP A 261 -21.12 -3.92 -0.77
N ALA A 262 -20.31 -3.16 -1.51
CA ALA A 262 -19.69 -3.62 -2.75
C ALA A 262 -18.68 -4.74 -2.48
N VAL A 263 -17.83 -4.61 -1.45
CA VAL A 263 -16.88 -5.65 -1.02
C VAL A 263 -17.63 -6.91 -0.57
N ASN A 264 -18.70 -6.77 0.21
CA ASN A 264 -19.52 -7.89 0.66
C ASN A 264 -20.22 -8.59 -0.50
N SER A 265 -20.71 -7.84 -1.49
CA SER A 265 -21.38 -8.39 -2.67
C SER A 265 -20.43 -9.22 -3.53
N ILE A 266 -19.22 -8.72 -3.79
CA ILE A 266 -18.22 -9.47 -4.56
C ILE A 266 -17.68 -10.67 -3.78
N ALA A 267 -17.52 -10.56 -2.45
CA ALA A 267 -17.12 -11.68 -1.60
C ALA A 267 -18.16 -12.81 -1.63
N LYS A 268 -19.46 -12.48 -1.54
CA LYS A 268 -20.56 -13.44 -1.66
C LYS A 268 -20.58 -14.15 -3.01
N LYS A 269 -20.32 -13.43 -4.11
CA LYS A 269 -20.27 -14.00 -5.47
C LYS A 269 -19.26 -15.15 -5.59
N TYR A 270 -18.07 -15.01 -4.99
CA TYR A 270 -17.01 -16.03 -5.09
C TYR A 270 -17.04 -17.06 -3.95
N GLY A 271 -17.82 -16.82 -2.89
CA GLY A 271 -18.07 -17.76 -1.81
C GLY A 271 -16.78 -18.33 -1.23
N GLN A 272 -16.64 -19.66 -1.25
CA GLN A 272 -15.48 -20.35 -0.69
C GLN A 272 -14.23 -20.35 -1.59
N ARG A 273 -14.33 -19.91 -2.85
CA ARG A 273 -13.18 -19.91 -3.77
C ARG A 273 -12.15 -18.85 -3.38
N LEU A 274 -12.63 -17.71 -2.88
CA LEU A 274 -11.83 -16.56 -2.53
C LEU A 274 -12.10 -16.15 -1.07
N LYS A 275 -11.05 -15.96 -0.30
CA LYS A 275 -11.08 -15.44 1.06
C LYS A 275 -10.66 -13.97 1.04
N PHE A 276 -11.61 -13.09 1.32
CA PHE A 276 -11.41 -11.66 1.43
C PHE A 276 -10.99 -11.32 2.87
N LYS A 277 -9.96 -10.47 3.00
CA LYS A 277 -9.58 -9.81 4.25
C LYS A 277 -9.64 -8.31 4.02
N TYR A 278 -10.66 -7.71 4.62
CA TYR A 278 -10.95 -6.29 4.59
C TYR A 278 -10.47 -5.64 5.90
N THR A 279 -9.79 -4.50 5.83
CA THR A 279 -9.23 -3.80 6.98
C THR A 279 -9.33 -2.29 6.81
N GLY A 280 -9.60 -1.59 7.90
CA GLY A 280 -9.77 -0.14 7.95
C GLY A 280 -10.91 0.23 8.90
N PRO A 281 -11.29 1.52 8.96
CA PRO A 281 -10.69 2.62 8.21
C PRO A 281 -9.29 2.98 8.71
N TRP A 282 -8.40 3.32 7.78
CA TRP A 282 -7.02 3.75 8.05
C TRP A 282 -6.81 5.19 7.58
N PRO A 283 -5.82 5.91 8.14
CA PRO A 283 -5.30 7.12 7.49
C PRO A 283 -4.68 6.75 6.13
N PRO A 284 -4.48 7.73 5.22
CA PRO A 284 -4.08 7.47 3.83
C PRO A 284 -2.58 7.10 3.65
N TYR A 285 -2.11 6.06 4.33
CA TYR A 285 -0.73 5.55 4.26
C TYR A 285 -0.24 5.26 2.83
N ASN A 286 -1.08 4.65 1.98
CA ASN A 286 -0.70 4.25 0.62
C ASN A 286 -0.91 5.37 -0.41
N PHE A 287 -1.61 6.44 -0.02
CA PHE A 287 -1.95 7.56 -0.90
C PHE A 287 -1.14 8.82 -0.64
N VAL A 288 -0.38 8.85 0.46
CA VAL A 288 0.54 9.92 0.79
C VAL A 288 1.98 9.43 0.66
N ASN A 289 2.81 10.16 -0.08
CA ASN A 289 4.23 9.89 -0.19
C ASN A 289 5.01 11.20 0.01
N ILE A 290 5.27 11.53 1.27
CA ILE A 290 6.09 12.67 1.65
C ILE A 290 7.42 12.12 2.12
N ARG A 291 8.43 12.16 1.25
CA ARG A 291 9.79 11.78 1.60
C ARG A 291 10.48 12.97 2.26
N LEU A 292 10.46 12.99 3.59
CA LEU A 292 11.35 13.85 4.36
C LEU A 292 12.75 13.25 4.32
N LYS A 293 13.66 13.83 3.51
CA LYS A 293 15.08 13.55 3.65
C LYS A 293 15.62 14.45 4.76
N LEU A 294 15.74 13.89 5.96
CA LEU A 294 16.40 14.52 7.09
C LEU A 294 17.91 14.35 6.91
N GLU A 295 18.63 15.43 6.63
CA GLU A 295 20.11 15.45 6.65
C GLU A 295 20.62 15.97 8.01
N ARG A 296 21.74 15.41 8.48
CA ARG A 296 22.33 15.73 9.78
C ARG A 296 23.18 17.01 9.68
N VAL A 297 22.95 17.95 10.59
CA VAL A 297 23.81 19.12 10.79
C VAL A 297 25.08 18.69 11.52
N GLY A 298 26.20 18.59 10.80
CA GLY A 298 27.53 18.44 11.38
C GLY A 298 27.89 19.68 12.19
N VAL A 299 28.29 19.47 13.45
CA VAL A 299 28.75 20.54 14.34
C VAL A 299 30.14 20.96 13.87
N GLY A 300 30.26 22.18 13.33
CA GLY A 300 31.53 22.84 13.07
C GLY A 300 32.08 23.54 14.31
#